data_AF-A0A1W1CLD8-F1
#
_entry.id   AF-A0A1W1CLD8-F1
#
_cell.length_a   1.000
_cell.length_b   1.000
_cell.length_c   1.000
_cell.angle_alpha   90.00
_cell.angle_beta   90.00
_cell.angle_gamma   90.00
#
_symmetry.space_group_name_H-M   'P 1'
#
loop_
_entity.id
_entity.type
_entity.pdbx_description
1 polymer ?
#
loop_
_entity_poly.entity_id
_entity_poly.type
_entity_poly.pdbx_seq_one_letter_code
_entity_poly.pdbx_strand_id
1 'polypeptide(L)'
;MFSYALEEYTATKGEEKKYGRIDLYFSIDEIEYIIEAKHQWLHFNTKSKNFNSFKKDINYYLNQAINDCKNSMLNNEINNGLGLVFITPYWDSKLDKNQELSNFENELLKQNYDIIGTFTIDVDDVNNEFNLNSNQGNTCNAVYMIGKYLSKTEL
;
A
#
# COMPACT_ATOMS: atom_id res chain seq x y z
N MET A 1 12.63 -21.00 -17.40
CA MET A 1 11.24 -20.95 -16.93
C MET A 1 10.89 -19.47 -16.86
N PHE A 2 9.90 -19.03 -17.65
CA PHE A 2 9.62 -17.61 -17.84
C PHE A 2 8.46 -17.20 -16.94
N SER A 3 8.72 -16.32 -15.98
CA SER A 3 7.68 -15.56 -15.29
C SER A 3 7.18 -14.48 -16.23
N TYR A 4 5.87 -14.41 -16.47
CA TYR A 4 5.26 -13.32 -17.23
C TYR A 4 4.21 -12.63 -16.36
N ALA A 5 4.34 -11.31 -16.22
CA ALA A 5 3.29 -10.46 -15.70
C ALA A 5 2.36 -10.13 -16.86
N LEU A 6 1.08 -10.46 -16.75
CA LEU A 6 0.07 -9.95 -17.67
C LEU A 6 -0.33 -8.56 -17.15
N GLU A 7 0.39 -7.53 -17.61
CA GLU A 7 -0.04 -6.14 -17.43
C GLU A 7 -1.22 -5.85 -18.35
N GLU A 8 -2.44 -5.81 -17.81
CA GLU A 8 -3.54 -5.10 -18.48
C GLU A 8 -3.59 -3.65 -18.00
N TYR A 9 -2.93 -2.76 -18.75
CA TYR A 9 -3.18 -1.33 -18.68
C TYR A 9 -4.36 -0.96 -19.58
N THR A 10 -5.55 -0.79 -19.01
CA THR A 10 -6.55 0.14 -19.56
C THR A 10 -7.40 0.76 -18.45
N ALA A 11 -7.03 1.98 -18.03
CA ALA A 11 -7.97 2.87 -17.36
C ALA A 11 -8.66 3.75 -18.41
N THR A 12 -9.74 3.24 -19.01
CA THR A 12 -10.77 4.10 -19.61
C THR A 12 -12.11 3.66 -19.08
N LYS A 13 -12.61 4.36 -18.07
CA LYS A 13 -13.93 4.13 -17.49
C LYS A 13 -14.72 5.44 -17.48
N GLY A 14 -15.29 5.81 -18.62
CA GLY A 14 -16.16 6.97 -18.77
C GLY A 14 -15.50 8.34 -18.54
N GLU A 15 -16.33 9.38 -18.40
CA GLU A 15 -15.93 10.81 -18.34
C GLU A 15 -15.33 11.26 -17.00
N GLU A 16 -15.26 10.42 -15.96
CA GLU A 16 -14.73 10.80 -14.64
C GLU A 16 -13.35 10.21 -14.35
N LYS A 17 -12.35 11.08 -14.15
CA LYS A 17 -11.00 10.71 -13.70
C LYS A 17 -11.05 10.14 -12.28
N LYS A 18 -10.85 8.83 -12.13
CA LYS A 18 -10.51 8.20 -10.83
C LYS A 18 -9.03 7.78 -10.83
N TYR A 19 -8.32 8.15 -9.76
CA TYR A 19 -6.91 7.84 -9.57
C TYR A 19 -6.73 6.44 -8.96
N GLY A 20 -5.90 5.60 -9.58
CA GLY A 20 -5.06 4.61 -8.90
C GLY A 20 -5.64 3.24 -8.57
N ARG A 21 -6.16 2.48 -9.55
CA ARG A 21 -6.32 1.01 -9.40
C ARG A 21 -5.28 0.29 -10.25
N ILE A 22 -4.51 -0.61 -9.65
CA ILE A 22 -3.58 -1.50 -10.34
C ILE A 22 -3.97 -2.92 -9.93
N ASP A 23 -4.47 -3.68 -10.90
CA ASP A 23 -4.82 -5.10 -10.73
C ASP A 23 -3.65 -5.87 -11.36
N LEU A 24 -2.87 -6.62 -10.56
CA LEU A 24 -1.73 -7.38 -11.07
C LEU A 24 -2.07 -8.87 -11.11
N TYR A 25 -1.94 -9.46 -12.29
CA TYR A 25 -2.09 -10.89 -12.54
C TYR A 25 -0.73 -11.48 -12.88
N PHE A 26 -0.28 -12.47 -12.11
CA PHE A 26 0.98 -13.13 -12.37
C PHE A 26 0.93 -14.60 -11.98
N SER A 27 1.76 -15.40 -12.63
CA SER A 27 1.93 -16.82 -12.33
C SER A 27 3.38 -17.11 -11.94
N ILE A 28 3.57 -17.87 -10.86
CA ILE A 28 4.87 -18.43 -10.46
C ILE A 28 4.73 -19.95 -10.44
N ASP A 29 5.58 -20.65 -11.19
CA ASP A 29 5.59 -22.12 -11.24
C ASP A 29 4.19 -22.74 -11.49
N GLU A 30 3.45 -22.18 -12.46
CA GLU A 30 2.07 -22.57 -12.84
C GLU A 30 1.00 -22.27 -11.77
N ILE A 31 1.38 -21.65 -10.66
CA ILE A 31 0.44 -21.16 -9.64
C ILE A 31 0.04 -19.74 -10.00
N GLU A 32 -1.26 -19.55 -10.26
CA GLU A 32 -1.85 -18.24 -10.56
C GLU A 32 -2.15 -17.45 -9.28
N TYR A 33 -1.87 -16.15 -9.34
CA TYR A 33 -2.15 -15.19 -8.29
C TYR A 33 -2.87 -13.96 -8.85
N ILE A 34 -3.83 -13.45 -8.08
CA ILE A 34 -4.40 -12.12 -8.27
C ILE A 34 -3.91 -11.19 -7.16
N ILE A 35 -3.48 -9.99 -7.51
CA ILE A 35 -3.19 -8.93 -6.54
C ILE A 35 -4.15 -7.77 -6.77
N GLU A 36 -4.76 -7.32 -5.67
CA GLU A 36 -5.51 -6.07 -5.62
C GLU A 36 -4.79 -5.12 -4.68
N ALA A 37 -4.37 -3.97 -5.21
CA ALA A 37 -3.66 -2.96 -4.45
C ALA A 37 -4.51 -1.70 -4.25
N LYS A 38 -4.47 -1.14 -3.04
CA LYS A 38 -5.01 0.19 -2.72
C LYS A 38 -3.91 1.13 -2.31
N HIS A 39 -4.15 2.42 -2.47
CA HIS A 39 -3.24 3.48 -2.04
C HIS A 39 -3.90 4.35 -0.98
N GLN A 40 -3.14 4.75 0.05
CA GLN A 40 -3.62 5.65 1.10
C GLN A 40 -2.56 6.69 1.49
N TRP A 41 -2.93 7.96 1.39
CA TRP A 41 -2.13 9.09 1.89
C TRP A 41 -2.41 9.33 3.38
N LEU A 42 -1.36 9.35 4.21
CA LEU A 42 -1.49 9.44 5.66
C LEU A 42 -0.85 10.73 6.18
N HIS A 43 -1.65 11.75 6.50
CA HIS A 43 -1.11 13.01 7.01
C HIS A 43 -0.73 12.89 8.49
N PHE A 44 0.54 13.11 8.81
CA PHE A 44 1.04 13.29 10.17
C PHE A 44 0.99 14.78 10.53
N ASN A 45 0.18 15.11 11.52
CA ASN A 45 0.06 16.47 12.04
C ASN A 45 0.30 16.47 13.54
N THR A 46 0.74 17.61 14.08
CA THR A 46 0.97 17.81 15.53
C THR A 46 -0.31 17.82 16.36
N LYS A 47 -1.48 17.80 15.70
CA LYS A 47 -2.79 17.81 16.32
C LYS A 47 -3.50 16.48 16.04
N SER A 48 -3.17 15.51 16.88
CA SER A 48 -4.08 14.43 17.30
C SER A 48 -4.59 13.48 16.21
N LYS A 49 -3.72 12.80 15.49
CA LYS A 49 -4.08 11.46 15.01
C LYS A 49 -3.34 10.42 15.83
N ASN A 50 -3.99 9.94 16.90
CA ASN A 50 -3.55 8.75 17.58
C ASN A 50 -3.50 7.60 16.56
N PHE A 51 -2.54 6.68 16.69
CA PHE A 51 -2.39 5.53 15.78
C PHE A 51 -3.71 4.77 15.56
N ASN A 52 -4.60 4.72 16.56
CA ASN A 52 -5.94 4.13 16.42
C ASN A 52 -6.77 4.71 15.27
N SER A 53 -6.60 5.99 14.91
CA SER A 53 -7.24 6.58 13.74
C SER A 53 -6.59 6.07 12.46
N PHE A 54 -5.25 6.07 12.39
CA PHE A 54 -4.53 5.56 11.22
C PHE A 54 -4.80 4.08 10.99
N LYS A 55 -4.84 3.27 12.06
CA LYS A 55 -5.20 1.86 12.01
C LYS A 55 -6.57 1.63 11.41
N LYS A 56 -7.57 2.46 11.74
CA LYS A 56 -8.91 2.36 11.14
C LYS A 56 -8.85 2.63 9.64
N ASP A 57 -8.16 3.68 9.22
CA ASP A 57 -8.01 4.04 7.81
C ASP A 57 -7.27 2.93 7.06
N ILE A 58 -6.14 2.46 7.58
CA ILE A 58 -5.32 1.39 6.99
C ILE A 58 -6.13 0.09 6.86
N ASN A 59 -6.82 -0.32 7.93
CA ASN A 59 -7.65 -1.52 7.90
C ASN A 59 -8.83 -1.38 6.94
N TYR A 60 -9.40 -0.18 6.79
CA TYR A 60 -10.45 0.07 5.82
C TYR A 60 -9.96 -0.20 4.39
N TYR A 61 -8.81 0.36 3.99
CA TYR A 61 -8.24 0.12 2.66
C TYR A 61 -7.76 -1.32 2.47
N LEU A 62 -7.20 -1.94 3.51
CA LEU A 62 -6.77 -3.34 3.44
C LEU A 62 -7.98 -4.26 3.26
N ASN A 63 -9.07 -4.00 3.98
CA ASN A 63 -10.30 -4.76 3.79
C ASN A 63 -10.92 -4.54 2.41
N GLN A 64 -10.81 -3.34 1.83
CA GLN A 64 -11.21 -3.13 0.43
C GLN A 64 -10.34 -3.95 -0.53
N ALA A 65 -9.02 -3.92 -0.37
CA ALA A 65 -8.09 -4.71 -1.18
C ALA A 65 -8.41 -6.21 -1.08
N ILE A 66 -8.63 -6.71 0.14
CA ILE A 66 -9.01 -8.09 0.41
C ILE A 66 -10.33 -8.41 -0.29
N ASN A 67 -11.39 -7.64 -0.07
CA ASN A 67 -12.71 -7.93 -0.62
C ASN A 67 -12.71 -7.91 -2.15
N ASP A 68 -12.04 -6.93 -2.76
CA ASP A 68 -11.88 -6.88 -4.22
C ASP A 68 -11.10 -8.10 -4.71
N CYS A 69 -10.03 -8.51 -4.00
CA CYS A 69 -9.27 -9.72 -4.34
C CYS A 69 -10.12 -10.98 -4.24
N LYS A 70 -10.93 -11.12 -3.19
CA LYS A 70 -11.87 -12.25 -3.02
C LYS A 70 -12.85 -12.33 -4.20
N ASN A 71 -13.42 -11.19 -4.58
CA ASN A 71 -14.35 -11.11 -5.71
C ASN A 71 -13.65 -11.48 -7.02
N SER A 72 -12.45 -10.96 -7.25
CA SER A 72 -11.64 -11.26 -8.45
C SER A 72 -11.23 -12.74 -8.50
N MET A 73 -10.86 -13.35 -7.38
CA MET A 73 -10.55 -14.78 -7.28
C MET A 73 -11.76 -15.65 -7.62
N LEU A 74 -12.94 -15.31 -7.08
CA LEU A 74 -14.19 -16.05 -7.36
C LEU A 74 -14.59 -15.96 -8.84
N ASN A 75 -14.45 -14.78 -9.46
CA ASN A 75 -14.86 -14.56 -10.84
C ASN A 75 -13.91 -15.16 -11.87
N ASN A 76 -12.63 -15.33 -11.53
CA ASN A 76 -11.60 -15.86 -12.44
C ASN A 76 -11.17 -17.29 -12.09
N GLU A 77 -11.83 -17.94 -11.13
CA GLU A 77 -11.53 -19.29 -10.64
C GLU A 77 -10.10 -19.50 -10.08
N ILE A 78 -9.39 -18.41 -9.76
CA ILE A 78 -8.02 -18.43 -9.21
C ILE A 78 -8.03 -18.74 -7.71
N ASN A 79 -7.08 -19.58 -7.27
CA ASN A 79 -7.04 -20.09 -5.89
C ASN A 79 -6.21 -19.26 -4.92
N ASN A 80 -5.34 -18.37 -5.41
CA ASN A 80 -4.43 -17.60 -4.58
C ASN A 80 -4.56 -16.11 -4.87
N GLY A 81 -4.50 -15.29 -3.83
CA GLY A 81 -4.60 -13.86 -3.97
C GLY A 81 -3.87 -13.07 -2.90
N LEU A 82 -3.70 -11.78 -3.16
CA LEU A 82 -3.04 -10.86 -2.27
C LEU A 82 -3.75 -9.51 -2.25
N GLY A 83 -4.23 -9.12 -1.08
CA GLY A 83 -4.70 -7.75 -0.83
C GLY A 83 -3.54 -6.89 -0.33
N LEU A 84 -3.17 -5.83 -1.05
CA LEU A 84 -2.10 -4.91 -0.69
C LEU A 84 -2.61 -3.50 -0.40
N VAL A 85 -1.93 -2.81 0.51
CA VAL A 85 -2.08 -1.36 0.70
C VAL A 85 -0.72 -0.69 0.71
N PHE A 86 -0.57 0.31 -0.16
CA PHE A 86 0.53 1.25 -0.14
C PHE A 86 0.14 2.49 0.66
N ILE A 87 0.85 2.71 1.76
CA ILE A 87 0.64 3.82 2.69
C ILE A 87 1.75 4.84 2.46
N THR A 88 1.38 6.05 2.10
CA THR A 88 2.32 7.15 1.90
C THR A 88 2.12 8.19 2.99
N PRO A 89 2.90 8.10 4.10
CA PRO A 89 2.88 9.13 5.10
C PRO A 89 3.46 10.43 4.56
N TYR A 90 2.85 11.52 4.97
CA TYR A 90 3.33 12.86 4.65
C TYR A 90 3.08 13.81 5.81
N TRP A 91 3.88 14.84 5.94
CA TRP A 91 3.80 15.84 7.02
C TRP A 91 4.16 17.22 6.49
N ASP A 92 3.81 18.27 7.22
CA ASP A 92 4.32 19.62 6.94
C ASP A 92 5.84 19.64 7.14
N SER A 93 6.58 20.12 6.14
CA SER A 93 8.05 20.25 6.13
C SER A 93 8.66 20.88 7.39
N LYS A 94 7.89 21.66 8.16
CA LYS A 94 8.32 22.32 9.39
C LYS A 94 8.19 21.44 10.64
N LEU A 95 7.66 20.23 10.53
CA LEU A 95 7.45 19.31 11.65
C LEU A 95 8.64 18.36 11.80
N ASP A 96 9.08 18.15 13.05
CA ASP A 96 9.97 17.05 13.38
C ASP A 96 9.17 15.73 13.32
N LYS A 97 9.46 14.95 12.28
CA LYS A 97 8.73 13.73 11.91
C LYS A 97 9.21 12.49 12.66
N ASN A 98 10.40 12.53 13.25
CA ASN A 98 11.13 11.31 13.62
C ASN A 98 10.39 10.48 14.66
N GLN A 99 9.78 11.15 15.63
CA GLN A 99 8.99 10.49 16.67
C GLN A 99 7.69 9.90 16.11
N GLU A 100 6.97 10.62 15.24
CA GLU A 100 5.69 10.17 14.68
C GLU A 100 5.88 9.01 13.69
N LEU A 101 6.90 9.08 12.82
CA LEU A 101 7.27 7.98 11.93
C LEU A 101 7.69 6.74 12.72
N SER A 102 8.57 6.90 13.71
CA SER A 102 9.00 5.76 14.53
C SER A 102 7.84 5.13 15.30
N ASN A 103 6.93 5.93 15.88
CA ASN A 103 5.73 5.42 16.53
C ASN A 103 4.83 4.67 15.53
N PHE A 104 4.62 5.24 14.34
CA PHE A 104 3.83 4.62 13.29
C PHE A 104 4.39 3.27 12.85
N GLU A 105 5.69 3.20 12.58
CA GLU A 105 6.40 1.98 12.20
C GLU A 105 6.29 0.90 13.28
N ASN A 106 6.56 1.27 14.53
CA ASN A 106 6.45 0.35 15.66
C ASN A 106 5.03 -0.22 15.81
N GLU A 107 4.01 0.60 15.54
CA GLU A 107 2.63 0.16 15.62
C GLU A 107 2.17 -0.65 14.41
N LEU A 108 2.69 -0.36 13.20
CA LEU A 108 2.50 -1.20 12.00
C LEU A 108 3.04 -2.62 12.23
N LEU A 109 4.25 -2.73 12.79
CA LEU A 109 4.91 -4.01 13.06
C LEU A 109 4.18 -4.88 14.11
N LYS A 110 3.34 -4.27 14.96
CA LYS A 110 2.51 -4.99 15.94
C LYS A 110 1.24 -5.59 15.34
N GLN A 111 0.91 -5.25 14.10
CA GLN A 111 -0.30 -5.76 13.47
C GLN A 111 -0.06 -7.14 12.84
N ASN A 112 -1.13 -7.91 12.73
CA ASN A 112 -1.09 -9.19 12.03
C ASN A 112 -1.25 -8.94 10.52
N TYR A 113 -0.14 -8.74 9.81
CA TYR A 113 -0.04 -8.72 8.35
C TYR A 113 0.84 -9.87 7.88
N ASP A 114 0.62 -10.37 6.66
CA ASP A 114 1.44 -11.46 6.11
C ASP A 114 2.66 -10.91 5.37
N ILE A 115 2.54 -9.68 4.86
CA ILE A 115 3.61 -8.94 4.19
C ILE A 115 3.67 -7.54 4.78
N ILE A 116 4.90 -7.08 5.07
CA ILE A 116 5.22 -5.70 5.40
C ILE A 116 6.52 -5.35 4.65
N GLY A 117 6.55 -4.22 3.95
CA GLY A 117 7.72 -3.70 3.26
C GLY A 117 7.78 -2.19 3.37
N THR A 118 8.98 -1.63 3.25
CA THR A 118 9.20 -0.18 3.26
C THR A 118 10.08 0.18 2.08
N PHE A 119 9.65 1.19 1.33
CA PHE A 119 10.37 1.76 0.20
C PHE A 119 10.78 3.17 0.61
N THR A 120 12.05 3.35 0.97
CA THR A 120 12.63 4.66 1.25
C THR A 120 13.28 5.20 -0.01
N ILE A 121 13.30 6.52 -0.14
CA ILE A 121 14.04 7.16 -1.22
C ILE A 121 15.49 7.27 -0.75
N ASP A 122 16.30 6.31 -1.18
CA ASP A 122 17.74 6.33 -0.96
C ASP A 122 18.41 7.13 -2.07
N VAL A 123 19.26 8.08 -1.68
CA VAL A 123 20.14 8.80 -2.61
C VAL A 123 21.53 8.62 -2.03
N ASP A 124 22.45 8.13 -2.85
CA ASP A 124 23.83 7.72 -2.53
C ASP A 124 24.73 8.79 -1.86
N ASP A 125 24.18 9.88 -1.31
CA ASP A 125 24.93 10.94 -0.65
C ASP A 125 24.75 10.88 0.88
N VAL A 126 25.77 10.31 1.49
CA VAL A 126 26.05 9.88 2.89
C VAL A 126 25.50 10.73 4.05
N ASN A 127 24.81 11.86 3.86
CA ASN A 127 24.36 12.71 4.97
C ASN A 127 23.01 13.41 4.82
N ASN A 128 22.19 13.17 3.79
CA ASN A 128 20.88 13.83 3.67
C ASN A 128 19.74 12.86 3.35
N GLU A 129 18.75 12.78 4.23
CA GLU A 129 17.48 12.14 3.92
C GLU A 129 16.82 12.84 2.71
N PHE A 130 16.57 12.10 1.64
CA PHE A 130 15.85 12.66 0.51
C PHE A 130 14.36 12.73 0.81
N ASN A 131 13.80 13.92 0.59
CA ASN A 131 12.42 14.27 0.92
C ASN A 131 11.73 14.73 -0.36
N LEU A 132 10.64 14.06 -0.75
CA LEU A 132 9.71 14.55 -1.76
C LEU A 132 8.88 15.67 -1.15
N ASN A 133 9.12 16.89 -1.64
CA ASN A 133 8.39 18.06 -1.21
C ASN A 133 7.32 18.41 -2.24
N SER A 134 6.07 18.53 -1.79
CA SER A 134 4.99 19.05 -2.60
C SER A 134 5.03 20.58 -2.64
N ASN A 135 4.42 21.17 -3.67
CA ASN A 135 4.26 22.62 -3.79
C ASN A 135 3.42 23.23 -2.65
N GLN A 136 2.73 22.40 -1.86
CA GLN A 136 1.91 22.82 -0.72
C GLN A 136 2.69 22.74 0.62
N GLY A 137 3.99 22.44 0.59
CA GLY A 137 4.82 22.35 1.79
C GLY A 137 4.72 21.02 2.53
N ASN A 138 4.11 20.00 1.92
CA ASN A 138 4.09 18.65 2.47
C ASN A 138 5.33 17.88 2.04
N THR A 139 5.81 17.01 2.93
CA THR A 139 7.02 16.20 2.75
C THR A 139 6.67 14.73 2.88
N CYS A 140 7.32 13.88 2.08
CA CYS A 140 7.28 12.42 2.18
C CYS A 140 8.67 11.84 1.86
N ASN A 141 9.10 10.78 2.55
CA ASN A 141 10.38 10.11 2.29
C ASN A 141 10.26 8.59 2.14
N ALA A 142 9.08 8.03 2.36
CA ALA A 142 8.86 6.60 2.37
C ALA A 142 7.45 6.21 1.92
N VAL A 143 7.34 5.01 1.37
CA VAL A 143 6.07 4.32 1.14
C VAL A 143 6.13 2.99 1.88
N TYR A 144 5.12 2.71 2.69
CA TYR A 144 4.98 1.44 3.39
C TYR A 144 4.01 0.57 2.63
N MET A 145 4.34 -0.70 2.44
CA MET A 145 3.47 -1.70 1.86
C MET A 145 3.09 -2.70 2.93
N ILE A 146 1.80 -2.96 3.07
CA ILE A 146 1.29 -4.05 3.90
C ILE A 146 0.41 -4.96 3.07
N GLY A 147 0.32 -6.23 3.46
CA GLY A 147 -0.40 -7.22 2.69
C GLY A 147 -1.03 -8.34 3.50
N LYS A 148 -2.10 -8.91 2.93
CA LYS A 148 -2.73 -10.15 3.38
C LYS A 148 -2.86 -11.13 2.24
N TYR A 149 -2.31 -12.32 2.45
CA TYR A 149 -2.46 -13.46 1.57
C TYR A 149 -3.85 -14.05 1.72
N LEU A 150 -4.39 -14.54 0.62
CA LEU A 150 -5.71 -15.16 0.54
C LEU A 150 -5.59 -16.48 -0.20
N SER A 151 -6.05 -17.55 0.45
CA SER A 151 -6.30 -18.83 -0.20
C SER A 151 -7.79 -19.02 -0.40
N LYS A 152 -8.21 -19.62 -1.52
CA LYS A 152 -9.61 -20.01 -1.76
C LYS A 152 -10.17 -20.93 -0.69
N THR A 153 -9.32 -21.68 0.01
CA THR A 153 -9.73 -22.53 1.15
C THR A 153 -10.18 -21.72 2.38
N GLU A 154 -9.90 -20.42 2.41
CA GLU A 154 -10.19 -19.49 3.51
C GLU A 154 -11.27 -18.44 3.14
N LEU A 155 -11.87 -18.58 1.95
CA LEU A 155 -12.98 -17.76 1.46
C LEU A 155 -14.33 -18.29 1.92
#